data_AF-A0A661C094-F1
#
_entry.id   AF-A0A661C094-F1
#
_cell.length_a   1.000
_cell.length_b   1.000
_cell.length_c   1.000
_cell.angle_alpha   90.00
_cell.angle_beta   90.00
_cell.angle_gamma   90.00
#
_symmetry.space_group_name_H-M   'P 1'
#
loop_
_entity.id
_entity.type
_entity.pdbx_description
1 polymer ?
#
loop_
_entity_poly.entity_id
_entity_poly.type
_entity_poly.pdbx_seq_one_letter_code
_entity_poly.pdbx_strand_id
1 'polypeptide(L)'
;MRHDAEGMFWEELPPIKINGKSEINRPLAPFPDNGWKPPKDLPNLSRAKVIGLDLETHDPEIKSHGPGWARGVGEIVGVSLATDDGFQYYLPIRHTVQTELNLDPDQVLNYLRDLLVLPTPKVGANLLYDVGWLSEENIKVNGKLYDVLYAEAILFDTEQAKNLTLDHAANRWLGESKIDEELYEWSARSYGGKSSRGQQAKNIYRCPPSVVGPYAAADASLPIKILQKQWPKLEELGLLRIFNLECDLIPVLLGMRRRGLPVSVEKAEAAKIYLETKEIEAQIVVEDAAAF
;
A
#
# COMPACT_ATOMS: atom_id res chain seq x y z
N MET A 1 -12.16 6.35 32.49
CA MET A 1 -12.10 7.82 32.62
C MET A 1 -11.06 8.28 31.60
N ARG A 2 -11.46 9.03 30.56
CA ARG A 2 -10.57 9.42 29.44
C ARG A 2 -9.55 10.46 29.95
N HIS A 3 -8.27 10.18 29.77
CA HIS A 3 -7.24 11.22 29.65
C HIS A 3 -6.89 11.26 28.17
N ASP A 4 -6.99 12.45 27.58
CA ASP A 4 -6.79 12.81 26.18
C ASP A 4 -7.84 12.33 25.13
N ALA A 5 -8.76 13.25 24.82
CA ALA A 5 -9.33 13.41 23.49
C ALA A 5 -9.82 14.86 23.43
N GLU A 6 -9.11 15.71 22.68
CA GLU A 6 -9.58 17.04 22.34
C GLU A 6 -10.84 16.93 21.48
N GLY A 7 -12.00 16.87 22.12
CA GLY A 7 -13.32 16.90 21.49
C GLY A 7 -14.38 17.22 22.54
N MET A 8 -15.23 18.21 22.25
CA MET A 8 -16.30 18.60 23.18
C MET A 8 -17.44 17.58 23.12
N PHE A 9 -18.03 17.25 24.27
CA PHE A 9 -18.96 16.13 24.49
C PHE A 9 -20.25 16.15 23.63
N TRP A 10 -20.50 17.19 22.85
CA TRP A 10 -21.65 17.30 21.92
C TRP A 10 -21.30 16.99 20.46
N GLU A 11 -20.03 16.73 20.13
CA GLU A 11 -19.59 16.30 18.79
C GLU A 11 -19.72 14.79 18.58
N GLU A 12 -20.04 14.02 19.63
CA GLU A 12 -20.31 12.59 19.54
C GLU A 12 -21.70 12.37 18.93
N LEU A 13 -21.73 12.20 17.60
CA LEU A 13 -22.93 11.82 16.88
C LEU A 13 -23.40 10.44 17.37
N PRO A 14 -24.71 10.28 17.65
CA PRO A 14 -25.23 9.02 18.17
C PRO A 14 -25.03 7.91 17.13
N PRO A 15 -24.61 6.71 17.55
CA PRO A 15 -24.48 5.57 16.65
C PRO A 15 -25.86 5.21 16.08
N ILE A 16 -25.95 5.13 14.76
CA ILE A 16 -27.10 4.63 14.02
C ILE A 16 -26.89 3.13 13.81
N LYS A 17 -27.95 2.32 14.01
CA LYS A 17 -27.88 0.89 13.69
C LYS A 17 -28.20 0.68 12.21
N ILE A 18 -27.23 0.22 11.44
CA ILE A 18 -27.41 -0.22 10.06
C ILE A 18 -27.02 -1.70 9.99
N ASN A 19 -27.96 -2.57 9.61
CA ASN A 19 -27.74 -4.03 9.51
C ASN A 19 -27.10 -4.67 10.77
N GLY A 20 -27.50 -4.22 11.96
CA GLY A 20 -26.99 -4.75 13.24
C GLY A 20 -25.60 -4.22 13.64
N LYS A 21 -24.94 -3.42 12.80
CA LYS A 21 -23.72 -2.69 13.14
C LYS A 21 -24.05 -1.27 13.56
N SER A 22 -23.44 -0.83 14.66
CA SER A 22 -23.47 0.57 15.09
C SER A 22 -22.53 1.38 14.20
N GLU A 23 -23.07 2.24 13.34
CA GLU A 23 -22.33 3.18 12.51
C GLU A 23 -22.57 4.61 12.99
N ILE A 24 -21.50 5.37 13.20
CA ILE A 24 -21.61 6.80 13.47
C ILE A 24 -21.64 7.48 12.10
N ASN A 25 -22.81 8.00 11.69
CA ASN A 25 -22.92 8.76 10.45
C ASN A 25 -22.29 10.14 10.66
N ARG A 26 -20.99 10.27 10.36
CA ARG A 26 -20.24 11.52 10.48
C ARG A 26 -20.33 12.29 9.17
N PRO A 27 -20.63 13.60 9.19
CA PRO A 27 -20.46 14.42 7.99
C PRO A 27 -18.98 14.40 7.60
N LEU A 28 -18.71 14.37 6.29
CA LEU A 28 -17.34 14.48 5.78
C LEU A 28 -16.73 15.81 6.22
N ALA A 29 -15.45 15.79 6.57
CA ALA A 29 -14.71 17.02 6.81
C ALA A 29 -14.70 17.88 5.52
N PRO A 30 -14.71 19.22 5.64
CA PRO A 30 -14.58 20.10 4.48
C PRO A 30 -13.36 19.72 3.63
N PHE A 31 -13.48 19.84 2.31
CA PHE A 31 -12.33 19.66 1.43
C PHE A 31 -11.35 20.81 1.64
N PRO A 32 -10.04 20.53 1.75
CA PRO A 32 -9.05 21.58 1.91
C PRO A 32 -8.95 22.41 0.63
N ASP A 33 -8.77 23.71 0.81
CA ASP A 33 -8.49 24.65 -0.28
C ASP A 33 -6.98 24.72 -0.52
N ASN A 34 -6.40 23.62 -0.99
CA ASN A 34 -4.96 23.50 -1.25
C ASN A 34 -4.60 23.76 -2.72
N GLY A 35 -5.58 24.09 -3.56
CA GLY A 35 -5.39 24.37 -4.98
C GLY A 35 -4.97 23.17 -5.84
N TRP A 36 -4.86 21.96 -5.25
CA TRP A 36 -4.47 20.76 -5.99
C TRP A 36 -5.53 20.38 -7.01
N LYS A 37 -5.09 20.00 -8.21
CA LYS A 37 -5.94 19.49 -9.28
C LYS A 37 -5.24 18.31 -9.97
N PRO A 38 -6.01 17.34 -10.49
CA PRO A 38 -5.44 16.29 -11.30
C PRO A 38 -4.77 16.88 -12.54
N PRO A 39 -3.74 16.21 -13.09
CA PRO A 39 -3.14 16.57 -14.37
C PRO A 39 -4.22 16.64 -15.47
N LYS A 40 -4.11 17.65 -16.34
CA LYS A 40 -5.01 17.78 -17.50
C LYS A 40 -4.61 16.87 -18.66
N ASP A 41 -3.30 16.63 -18.78
CA ASP A 41 -2.70 15.89 -19.88
C ASP A 41 -1.88 14.71 -19.34
N LEU A 42 -1.79 13.65 -20.14
CA LEU A 42 -0.95 12.48 -19.87
C LEU A 42 0.35 12.64 -20.67
N PRO A 43 1.47 13.06 -20.04
CA PRO A 43 2.69 13.41 -20.75
C PRO A 43 3.42 12.17 -21.26
N ASN A 44 4.20 12.33 -22.34
CA ASN A 44 5.06 11.25 -22.80
C ASN A 44 6.32 11.14 -21.92
N LEU A 45 6.36 10.11 -21.07
CA LEU A 45 7.48 9.84 -20.17
C LEU A 45 8.54 8.87 -20.76
N SER A 46 8.48 8.54 -22.06
CA SER A 46 9.40 7.59 -22.70
C SER A 46 10.88 8.01 -22.67
N ARG A 47 11.17 9.29 -22.41
CA ARG A 47 12.54 9.82 -22.29
C ARG A 47 13.09 9.79 -20.88
N ALA A 48 12.27 9.46 -19.88
CA ALA A 48 12.73 9.31 -18.50
C ALA A 48 13.74 8.17 -18.41
N LYS A 49 14.78 8.33 -17.60
CA LYS A 49 15.77 7.27 -17.34
C LYS A 49 15.21 6.24 -16.35
N VAL A 50 14.26 6.66 -15.54
CA VAL A 50 13.60 5.85 -14.52
C VAL A 50 12.18 6.35 -14.32
N ILE A 51 11.26 5.43 -14.03
CA ILE A 51 9.88 5.73 -13.65
C ILE A 51 9.66 5.34 -12.19
N GLY A 52 9.30 6.31 -11.36
CA GLY A 52 8.74 6.07 -10.03
C GLY A 52 7.30 5.59 -10.18
N LEU A 53 6.91 4.56 -9.43
CA LEU A 53 5.57 3.96 -9.52
C LEU A 53 5.04 3.65 -8.12
N ASP A 54 3.80 4.06 -7.87
CA ASP A 54 3.04 3.76 -6.66
C ASP A 54 1.54 3.75 -6.99
N LEU A 55 0.76 2.90 -6.32
CA LEU A 55 -0.69 2.78 -6.50
C LEU A 55 -1.47 3.00 -5.21
N GLU A 56 -2.55 3.76 -5.34
CA GLU A 56 -3.62 3.80 -4.35
C GLU A 56 -4.70 2.79 -4.72
N THR A 57 -5.16 2.02 -3.74
CA THR A 57 -6.05 0.88 -3.97
C THR A 57 -7.15 0.78 -2.92
N HIS A 58 -8.26 0.16 -3.30
CA HIS A 58 -9.26 -0.34 -2.38
C HIS A 58 -9.12 -1.86 -2.31
N ASP A 59 -8.46 -2.35 -1.27
CA ASP A 59 -8.32 -3.78 -0.99
C ASP A 59 -9.04 -4.13 0.32
N PRO A 60 -10.30 -4.59 0.26
CA PRO A 60 -11.10 -4.85 1.46
C PRO A 60 -10.62 -6.08 2.26
N GLU A 61 -9.82 -6.95 1.64
CA GLU A 61 -9.38 -8.22 2.22
C GLU A 61 -7.90 -8.24 2.63
N ILE A 62 -7.18 -7.13 2.46
CA ILE A 62 -5.74 -7.05 2.71
C ILE A 62 -5.33 -7.59 4.10
N LYS A 63 -6.17 -7.40 5.12
CA LYS A 63 -5.90 -7.86 6.50
C LYS A 63 -6.32 -9.31 6.77
N SER A 64 -7.23 -9.88 5.97
CA SER A 64 -7.78 -11.22 6.19
C SER A 64 -7.16 -12.27 5.27
N HIS A 65 -6.98 -11.95 4.00
CA HIS A 65 -6.49 -12.88 2.97
C HIS A 65 -5.24 -12.37 2.24
N GLY A 66 -4.70 -11.22 2.67
CA GLY A 66 -3.60 -10.55 1.97
C GLY A 66 -4.06 -9.90 0.66
N PRO A 67 -3.11 -9.47 -0.19
CA PRO A 67 -3.40 -8.72 -1.40
C PRO A 67 -4.48 -9.37 -2.27
N GLY A 68 -5.54 -8.63 -2.53
CA GLY A 68 -6.75 -9.06 -3.22
C GLY A 68 -6.60 -9.19 -4.73
N TRP A 69 -5.58 -8.55 -5.32
CA TRP A 69 -5.34 -8.59 -6.76
C TRP A 69 -5.27 -10.03 -7.30
N ALA A 70 -4.60 -10.97 -6.63
CA ALA A 70 -4.53 -12.36 -7.11
C ALA A 70 -5.87 -13.12 -7.10
N ARG A 71 -6.91 -12.54 -6.49
CA ARG A 71 -8.26 -13.10 -6.36
C ARG A 71 -9.32 -12.25 -7.09
N GLY A 72 -8.93 -11.15 -7.73
CA GLY A 72 -9.87 -10.20 -8.32
C GLY A 72 -10.76 -9.49 -7.29
N VAL A 73 -10.27 -9.28 -6.06
CA VAL A 73 -11.02 -8.62 -4.99
C VAL A 73 -10.41 -7.26 -4.67
N GLY A 74 -11.11 -6.20 -5.07
CA GLY A 74 -10.69 -4.81 -4.89
C GLY A 74 -10.37 -4.14 -6.24
N GLU A 75 -9.81 -2.93 -6.19
CA GLU A 75 -9.57 -2.12 -7.38
C GLU A 75 -8.45 -1.08 -7.20
N ILE A 76 -7.84 -0.68 -8.32
CA ILE A 76 -6.98 0.52 -8.38
C ILE A 76 -7.85 1.76 -8.28
N VAL A 77 -7.49 2.65 -7.35
CA VAL A 77 -8.15 3.94 -7.09
C VAL A 77 -7.43 5.08 -7.80
N GLY A 78 -6.10 5.02 -7.84
CA GLY A 78 -5.29 5.99 -8.56
C GLY A 78 -3.86 5.52 -8.72
N VAL A 79 -3.14 6.17 -9.62
CA VAL A 79 -1.78 5.81 -10.01
C VAL A 79 -0.87 7.02 -9.90
N SER A 80 0.25 6.87 -9.22
CA SER A 80 1.29 7.89 -9.13
C SER A 80 2.47 7.50 -10.02
N LEU A 81 2.99 8.48 -10.76
CA LEU A 81 4.25 8.31 -11.48
C LEU A 81 5.19 9.47 -11.18
N ALA A 82 6.48 9.18 -11.18
CA ALA A 82 7.54 10.18 -11.08
C ALA A 82 8.71 9.85 -12.03
N THR A 83 9.63 10.79 -12.24
CA THR A 83 10.80 10.64 -13.12
C THR A 83 12.07 11.21 -12.50
N ASP A 84 13.23 10.90 -13.07
CA ASP A 84 14.54 11.33 -12.57
C ASP A 84 14.77 12.85 -12.59
N ASP A 85 14.02 13.59 -13.40
CA ASP A 85 14.08 15.06 -13.49
C ASP A 85 13.14 15.77 -12.50
N GLY A 86 12.49 15.03 -11.61
CA GLY A 86 11.65 15.57 -10.54
C GLY A 86 10.20 15.82 -10.93
N PHE A 87 9.78 15.43 -12.14
CA PHE A 87 8.36 15.37 -12.46
C PHE A 87 7.69 14.28 -11.61
N GLN A 88 6.51 14.60 -11.07
CA GLN A 88 5.68 13.69 -10.28
C GLN A 88 4.22 14.12 -10.39
N TYR A 89 3.30 13.15 -10.39
CA TYR A 89 1.87 13.43 -10.35
C TYR A 89 1.07 12.25 -9.78
N TYR A 90 -0.21 12.50 -9.52
CA TYR A 90 -1.19 11.50 -9.15
C TYR A 90 -2.36 11.53 -10.13
N LEU A 91 -2.74 10.36 -10.63
CA LEU A 91 -3.83 10.12 -11.57
C LEU A 91 -4.99 9.42 -10.83
N PRO A 92 -5.89 10.16 -10.18
CA PRO A 92 -7.08 9.58 -9.54
C PRO A 92 -8.04 9.04 -10.62
N ILE A 93 -8.61 7.85 -10.43
CA ILE A 93 -9.54 7.24 -11.39
C ILE A 93 -10.81 6.67 -10.74
N ARG A 94 -10.76 6.22 -9.49
CA ARG A 94 -11.89 5.55 -8.82
C ARG A 94 -12.07 5.97 -7.35
N HIS A 95 -11.78 7.22 -7.01
CA HIS A 95 -12.19 7.74 -5.70
C HIS A 95 -13.71 7.82 -5.59
N THR A 96 -14.27 7.57 -4.42
CA THR A 96 -15.73 7.67 -4.17
C THR A 96 -16.17 9.03 -3.60
N VAL A 97 -15.22 9.91 -3.29
CA VAL A 97 -15.46 11.26 -2.78
C VAL A 97 -14.73 12.24 -3.70
N GLN A 98 -15.35 13.39 -3.97
CA GLN A 98 -14.82 14.41 -4.90
C GLN A 98 -14.50 13.79 -6.28
N THR A 99 -15.47 13.01 -6.77
CA THR A 99 -15.35 12.16 -7.96
C THR A 99 -15.17 12.93 -9.25
N GLU A 100 -15.57 14.21 -9.27
CA GLU A 100 -15.34 15.13 -10.39
C GLU A 100 -13.86 15.41 -10.68
N LEU A 101 -12.95 15.07 -9.76
CA LEU A 101 -11.51 15.09 -9.98
C LEU A 101 -10.94 13.76 -10.47
N ASN A 102 -11.73 12.69 -10.56
CA ASN A 102 -11.27 11.46 -11.19
C ASN A 102 -11.11 11.68 -12.70
N LEU A 103 -10.03 11.14 -13.24
CA LEU A 103 -9.82 10.96 -14.67
C LEU A 103 -10.59 9.74 -15.17
N ASP A 104 -10.79 9.68 -16.48
CA ASP A 104 -11.37 8.50 -17.13
C ASP A 104 -10.45 7.27 -16.92
N PRO A 105 -10.93 6.19 -16.29
CA PRO A 105 -10.10 5.03 -16.00
C PRO A 105 -9.51 4.39 -17.25
N ASP A 106 -10.28 4.29 -18.34
CA ASP A 106 -9.81 3.65 -19.56
C ASP A 106 -8.68 4.44 -20.20
N GLN A 107 -8.78 5.77 -20.23
CA GLN A 107 -7.69 6.62 -20.74
C GLN A 107 -6.41 6.46 -19.93
N VAL A 108 -6.50 6.45 -18.60
CA VAL A 108 -5.34 6.27 -17.72
C VAL A 108 -4.74 4.88 -17.87
N LEU A 109 -5.56 3.82 -17.87
CA LEU A 109 -5.08 2.45 -18.02
C LEU A 109 -4.49 2.19 -19.42
N ASN A 110 -5.05 2.76 -20.48
CA ASN A 110 -4.46 2.73 -21.82
C ASN A 110 -3.07 3.39 -21.82
N TYR A 111 -2.96 4.58 -21.24
CA TYR A 111 -1.69 5.29 -21.13
C TYR A 111 -0.64 4.50 -20.33
N LEU A 112 -1.03 3.86 -19.23
CA LEU A 112 -0.15 3.00 -18.44
C LEU A 112 0.28 1.75 -19.21
N ARG A 113 -0.57 1.16 -20.06
CA ARG A 113 -0.18 0.06 -20.95
C ARG A 113 0.93 0.46 -21.90
N ASP A 114 0.83 1.64 -22.49
CA ASP A 114 1.85 2.15 -23.42
C ASP A 114 3.14 2.55 -22.70
N LEU A 115 3.04 3.12 -21.50
CA LEU A 115 4.22 3.55 -20.74
C LEU A 115 4.95 2.38 -20.08
N LEU A 116 4.24 1.50 -19.38
CA LEU A 116 4.86 0.49 -18.52
C LEU A 116 5.42 -0.71 -19.28
N VAL A 117 5.01 -0.92 -20.53
CA VAL A 117 5.60 -1.93 -21.42
C VAL A 117 7.04 -1.56 -21.83
N LEU A 118 7.43 -0.30 -21.72
CA LEU A 118 8.79 0.15 -22.07
C LEU A 118 9.86 -0.48 -21.16
N PRO A 119 11.10 -0.64 -21.66
CA PRO A 119 12.19 -1.24 -20.89
C PRO A 119 12.75 -0.34 -19.79
N THR A 120 12.28 0.92 -19.70
CA THR A 120 12.68 1.87 -18.66
C THR A 120 12.53 1.25 -17.27
N PRO A 121 13.54 1.29 -16.40
CA PRO A 121 13.42 0.78 -15.04
C PRO A 121 12.29 1.46 -14.27
N LYS A 122 11.60 0.67 -13.44
CA LYS A 122 10.64 1.17 -12.45
C LYS A 122 11.28 1.13 -11.07
N VAL A 123 11.02 2.15 -10.27
CA VAL A 123 11.44 2.25 -8.86
C VAL A 123 10.21 2.49 -8.01
N GLY A 124 10.11 1.81 -6.89
CA GLY A 124 9.01 1.97 -5.94
C GLY A 124 9.34 1.37 -4.59
N ALA A 125 8.35 1.32 -3.71
CA ALA A 125 8.47 0.72 -2.39
C ALA A 125 7.39 -0.36 -2.25
N ASN A 126 7.78 -1.62 -2.11
CA ASN A 126 6.88 -2.78 -2.18
C ASN A 126 6.21 -2.96 -3.56
N LEU A 127 6.97 -2.81 -4.65
CA LEU A 127 6.53 -2.92 -6.05
C LEU A 127 5.78 -4.22 -6.37
N LEU A 128 6.01 -5.30 -5.61
CA LEU A 128 5.25 -6.54 -5.74
C LEU A 128 3.74 -6.30 -5.61
N TYR A 129 3.32 -5.38 -4.75
CA TYR A 129 1.91 -5.05 -4.57
C TYR A 129 1.36 -4.27 -5.77
N ASP A 130 2.08 -3.23 -6.21
CA ASP A 130 1.67 -2.35 -7.30
C ASP A 130 1.59 -3.09 -8.64
N VAL A 131 2.65 -3.85 -8.97
CA VAL A 131 2.70 -4.64 -10.21
C VAL A 131 1.65 -5.76 -10.19
N GLY A 132 1.32 -6.28 -9.00
CA GLY A 132 0.21 -7.21 -8.82
C GLY A 132 -1.14 -6.62 -9.25
N TRP A 133 -1.47 -5.43 -8.79
CA TRP A 133 -2.69 -4.72 -9.20
C TRP A 133 -2.70 -4.35 -10.68
N LEU A 134 -1.60 -3.83 -11.21
CA LEU A 134 -1.47 -3.55 -12.65
C LEU A 134 -1.72 -4.80 -13.50
N SER A 135 -1.29 -5.96 -13.00
CA SER A 135 -1.49 -7.22 -13.72
C SER A 135 -2.96 -7.65 -13.77
N GLU A 136 -3.81 -7.27 -12.82
CA GLU A 136 -5.27 -7.49 -12.87
C GLU A 136 -5.94 -6.64 -13.95
N GLU A 137 -5.42 -5.43 -14.17
CA GLU A 137 -5.82 -4.56 -15.28
C GLU A 137 -5.17 -4.96 -16.62
N ASN A 138 -4.57 -6.16 -16.69
CA ASN A 138 -3.85 -6.70 -17.85
C ASN A 138 -2.71 -5.80 -18.35
N ILE A 139 -2.10 -5.03 -17.46
CA ILE A 139 -0.97 -4.15 -17.77
C ILE A 139 0.35 -4.90 -17.57
N LYS A 140 1.11 -5.01 -18.66
CA LYS A 140 2.44 -5.65 -18.64
C LYS A 140 3.51 -4.64 -18.24
N VAL A 141 4.24 -4.94 -17.17
CA VAL A 141 5.33 -4.09 -16.68
C VAL A 141 6.70 -4.63 -17.15
N ASN A 142 7.28 -3.92 -18.14
CA ASN A 142 8.65 -3.92 -18.68
C ASN A 142 9.76 -3.69 -17.64
N GLY A 143 11.02 -3.74 -18.10
CA GLY A 143 12.17 -3.15 -17.40
C GLY A 143 12.57 -3.80 -16.08
N LYS A 144 13.62 -3.23 -15.46
CA LYS A 144 14.05 -3.60 -14.10
C LYS A 144 13.05 -3.03 -13.07
N LEU A 145 12.75 -3.79 -12.03
CA LEU A 145 11.88 -3.40 -10.92
C LEU A 145 12.74 -3.22 -9.66
N TYR A 146 13.17 -1.99 -9.37
CA TYR A 146 14.00 -1.72 -8.20
C TYR A 146 13.12 -1.32 -7.01
N ASP A 147 13.17 -2.13 -5.96
CA ASP A 147 12.40 -1.89 -4.74
C ASP A 147 13.30 -1.35 -3.62
N VAL A 148 13.02 -0.12 -3.18
CA VAL A 148 13.84 0.52 -2.13
C VAL A 148 13.72 -0.18 -0.78
N LEU A 149 12.64 -0.91 -0.53
CA LEU A 149 12.48 -1.68 0.72
C LEU A 149 13.27 -2.98 0.68
N TYR A 150 13.51 -3.55 -0.50
CA TYR A 150 14.42 -4.68 -0.65
C TYR A 150 15.87 -4.22 -0.44
N ALA A 151 16.23 -3.05 -0.97
CA ALA A 151 17.51 -2.41 -0.66
C ALA A 151 17.66 -2.15 0.85
N GLU A 152 16.63 -1.63 1.53
CA GLU A 152 16.65 -1.46 2.99
C GLU A 152 16.92 -2.77 3.73
N ALA A 153 16.20 -3.84 3.38
CA ALA A 153 16.34 -5.14 4.02
C ALA A 153 17.72 -5.78 3.82
N ILE A 154 18.39 -5.46 2.71
CA ILE A 154 19.74 -5.94 2.40
C ILE A 154 20.81 -5.12 3.11
N LEU A 155 20.62 -3.79 3.19
CA LEU A 155 21.59 -2.87 3.77
C LEU A 155 21.62 -2.90 5.30
N PHE A 156 20.49 -3.23 5.94
CA PHE A 156 20.34 -3.19 7.39
C PHE A 156 19.87 -4.53 7.95
N ASP A 157 20.58 -5.05 8.95
CA ASP A 157 20.19 -6.26 9.68
C ASP A 157 18.89 -6.04 10.49
N THR A 158 18.23 -7.14 10.83
CA THR A 158 16.97 -7.30 11.57
C THR A 158 16.82 -6.41 12.81
N GLU A 159 17.89 -6.10 13.55
CA GLU A 159 17.82 -5.16 14.68
C GLU A 159 17.65 -3.69 14.26
N GLN A 160 18.22 -3.29 13.12
CA GLN A 160 18.12 -1.95 12.54
C GLN A 160 16.97 -1.81 11.54
N ALA A 161 16.47 -2.94 11.02
CA ALA A 161 15.38 -3.04 10.06
C ALA A 161 14.00 -3.16 10.73
N LYS A 162 13.86 -2.77 12.00
CA LYS A 162 12.62 -2.94 12.79
C LYS A 162 11.37 -2.32 12.15
N ASN A 163 11.51 -1.46 11.14
CA ASN A 163 10.41 -0.99 10.31
C ASN A 163 10.87 -0.78 8.85
N LEU A 164 10.55 -1.72 7.96
CA LEU A 164 10.75 -1.59 6.51
C LEU A 164 9.55 -0.83 5.89
N THR A 165 9.47 0.47 6.15
CA THR A 165 8.47 1.34 5.52
C THR A 165 9.14 2.44 4.72
N LEU A 166 8.44 2.95 3.71
CA LEU A 166 8.91 4.09 2.92
C LEU A 166 9.21 5.31 3.79
N ASP A 167 8.45 5.52 4.87
CA ASP A 167 8.67 6.61 5.81
C ASP A 167 10.01 6.50 6.55
N HIS A 168 10.33 5.31 7.08
CA HIS A 168 11.62 5.08 7.73
C HIS A 168 12.78 5.20 6.74
N ALA A 169 12.61 4.72 5.51
CA ALA A 169 13.61 4.86 4.46
C ALA A 169 13.83 6.33 4.06
N ALA A 170 12.76 7.11 3.88
CA ALA A 170 12.83 8.54 3.57
C ALA A 170 13.56 9.30 4.70
N ASN A 171 13.22 9.02 5.96
CA ASN A 171 13.87 9.65 7.10
C ASN A 171 15.37 9.30 7.15
N ARG A 172 15.71 8.02 6.99
CA ARG A 172 17.09 7.53 7.08
C ARG A 172 18.00 8.09 5.99
N TRP A 173 17.52 8.14 4.74
CA TRP A 173 18.37 8.48 3.59
C TRP A 173 18.27 9.94 3.15
N LEU A 174 17.14 10.58 3.40
CA LEU A 174 16.85 11.94 2.94
C LEU A 174 16.70 12.93 4.11
N GLY A 175 16.44 12.45 5.34
CA GLY A 175 16.07 13.32 6.46
C GLY A 175 14.67 13.94 6.29
N GLU A 176 13.85 13.36 5.41
CA GLU A 176 12.49 13.82 5.08
C GLU A 176 11.46 12.94 5.81
N SER A 177 10.32 13.53 6.20
CA SER A 177 9.13 12.80 6.63
C SER A 177 8.11 12.73 5.48
N LYS A 178 7.26 11.69 5.45
CA LYS A 178 6.20 11.60 4.45
C LYS A 178 5.17 12.73 4.58
N ILE A 179 4.58 13.12 3.45
CA ILE A 179 3.49 14.10 3.37
C ILE A 179 2.16 13.38 3.57
N ASP A 180 1.84 12.97 4.81
CA ASP A 180 0.65 12.15 5.09
C ASP A 180 -0.29 12.70 6.19
N GLU A 181 0.14 13.77 6.87
CA GLU A 181 -0.59 14.41 7.96
C GLU A 181 -1.98 14.89 7.52
N GLU A 182 -2.06 15.74 6.49
CA GLU A 182 -3.34 16.27 5.98
C GLU A 182 -4.29 15.13 5.56
N LEU A 183 -3.76 14.08 4.93
CA LEU A 183 -4.53 12.92 4.51
C LEU A 183 -5.13 12.15 5.69
N TYR A 184 -4.30 11.78 6.66
CA TYR A 184 -4.79 10.98 7.78
C TYR A 184 -5.62 11.79 8.76
N GLU A 185 -5.37 13.10 8.89
CA GLU A 185 -6.22 13.99 9.68
C GLU A 185 -7.60 14.15 9.04
N TRP A 186 -7.66 14.45 7.73
CA TRP A 186 -8.93 14.57 7.02
C TRP A 186 -9.73 13.26 7.10
N SER A 187 -9.04 12.12 6.91
CA SER A 187 -9.65 10.78 7.01
C SER A 187 -10.13 10.49 8.43
N ALA A 188 -9.37 10.82 9.47
CA ALA A 188 -9.77 10.59 10.86
C ALA A 188 -10.95 11.47 11.27
N ARG A 189 -11.01 12.74 10.82
CA ARG A 189 -12.16 13.62 11.05
C ARG A 189 -13.41 13.07 10.37
N SER A 190 -13.29 12.60 9.13
CA SER A 190 -14.42 12.09 8.33
C SER A 190 -14.89 10.69 8.77
N TYR A 191 -13.98 9.78 9.12
CA TYR A 191 -14.28 8.36 9.31
C TYR A 191 -14.06 7.85 10.74
N GLY A 192 -13.47 8.68 11.60
CA GLY A 192 -13.12 8.33 12.97
C GLY A 192 -11.89 7.45 13.09
N GLY A 193 -11.47 7.25 14.35
CA GLY A 193 -10.22 6.58 14.69
C GLY A 193 -9.03 7.55 14.80
N LYS A 194 -7.84 6.98 15.00
CA LYS A 194 -6.58 7.73 15.09
C LYS A 194 -6.17 8.23 13.70
N SER A 195 -5.60 9.43 13.64
CA SER A 195 -4.90 9.95 12.46
C SER A 195 -3.59 9.19 12.28
N SER A 196 -3.65 8.00 11.68
CA SER A 196 -2.47 7.18 11.39
C SER A 196 -2.72 6.21 10.24
N ARG A 197 -1.66 5.88 9.51
CA ARG A 197 -1.68 4.90 8.41
C ARG A 197 -2.40 3.60 8.79
N GLY A 198 -2.09 3.03 9.96
CA GLY A 198 -2.64 1.74 10.39
C GLY A 198 -4.17 1.71 10.54
N GLN A 199 -4.81 2.86 10.78
CA GLN A 199 -6.26 2.99 10.88
C GLN A 199 -6.90 3.59 9.62
N GLN A 200 -6.22 4.52 8.96
CA GLN A 200 -6.81 5.33 7.90
C GLN A 200 -6.46 4.86 6.48
N ALA A 201 -5.40 4.07 6.26
CA ALA A 201 -5.01 3.62 4.90
C ALA A 201 -6.15 2.90 4.15
N LYS A 202 -6.98 2.13 4.87
CA LYS A 202 -8.16 1.46 4.31
C LYS A 202 -9.22 2.42 3.75
N ASN A 203 -9.13 3.72 4.05
CA ASN A 203 -10.10 4.74 3.67
C ASN A 203 -9.62 5.58 2.47
N ILE A 204 -8.40 5.39 1.95
CA ILE A 204 -7.83 6.25 0.90
C ILE A 204 -8.73 6.30 -0.34
N TYR A 205 -9.35 5.18 -0.72
CA TYR A 205 -10.30 5.10 -1.84
C TYR A 205 -11.52 6.01 -1.71
N ARG A 206 -11.87 6.36 -0.46
CA ARG A 206 -12.96 7.27 -0.14
C ARG A 206 -12.45 8.61 0.38
N CYS A 207 -11.16 8.90 0.32
CA CYS A 207 -10.65 10.26 0.54
C CYS A 207 -10.75 11.06 -0.77
N PRO A 208 -10.93 12.39 -0.71
CA PRO A 208 -10.96 13.24 -1.90
C PRO A 208 -9.59 13.26 -2.60
N PRO A 209 -9.52 13.20 -3.95
CA PRO A 209 -8.26 13.32 -4.68
C PRO A 209 -7.44 14.55 -4.32
N SER A 210 -8.07 15.68 -3.96
CA SER A 210 -7.34 16.90 -3.55
C SER A 210 -6.52 16.72 -2.29
N VAL A 211 -6.89 15.79 -1.41
CA VAL A 211 -6.14 15.43 -0.20
C VAL A 211 -5.10 14.33 -0.50
N VAL A 212 -5.47 13.35 -1.33
CA VAL A 212 -4.63 12.19 -1.62
C VAL A 212 -3.50 12.52 -2.58
N GLY A 213 -3.73 13.44 -3.52
CA GLY A 213 -2.81 13.75 -4.61
C GLY A 213 -1.39 14.15 -4.19
N PRO A 214 -1.21 15.10 -3.25
CA PRO A 214 0.12 15.44 -2.75
C PRO A 214 0.85 14.27 -2.08
N TYR A 215 0.14 13.48 -1.27
CA TYR A 215 0.66 12.27 -0.62
C TYR A 215 1.11 11.24 -1.66
N ALA A 216 0.22 10.89 -2.59
CA ALA A 216 0.45 9.83 -3.56
C ALA A 216 1.55 10.19 -4.58
N ALA A 217 1.60 11.45 -5.03
CA ALA A 217 2.68 11.89 -5.93
C ALA A 217 4.05 11.81 -5.26
N ALA A 218 4.15 12.16 -3.97
CA ALA A 218 5.37 12.03 -3.20
C ALA A 218 5.79 10.56 -3.01
N ASP A 219 4.84 9.64 -2.84
CA ASP A 219 5.11 8.20 -2.71
C ASP A 219 5.73 7.58 -3.96
N ALA A 220 5.47 8.12 -5.15
CA ALA A 220 6.17 7.71 -6.37
C ALA A 220 7.56 8.35 -6.53
N SER A 221 7.79 9.56 -6.00
CA SER A 221 9.07 10.28 -6.19
C SER A 221 10.13 9.96 -5.13
N LEU A 222 9.72 9.72 -3.88
CA LEU A 222 10.62 9.36 -2.78
C LEU A 222 11.50 8.13 -3.09
N PRO A 223 10.96 7.01 -3.62
CA PRO A 223 11.77 5.84 -3.95
C PRO A 223 12.92 6.14 -4.93
N ILE A 224 12.72 7.02 -5.92
CA ILE A 224 13.81 7.41 -6.83
C ILE A 224 14.95 8.08 -6.05
N LYS A 225 14.62 9.06 -5.21
CA LYS A 225 15.59 9.80 -4.40
C LYS A 225 16.32 8.89 -3.41
N ILE A 226 15.59 7.97 -2.77
CA ILE A 226 16.15 6.99 -1.84
C ILE A 226 17.12 6.06 -2.57
N LEU A 227 16.72 5.50 -3.73
CA LEU A 227 17.57 4.59 -4.50
C LEU A 227 18.87 5.27 -4.97
N GLN A 228 18.82 6.55 -5.33
CA GLN A 228 20.02 7.33 -5.67
C GLN A 228 21.05 7.38 -4.52
N LYS A 229 20.61 7.28 -3.26
CA LYS A 229 21.49 7.22 -2.07
C LYS A 229 21.87 5.80 -1.69
N GLN A 230 20.93 4.85 -1.81
CA GLN A 230 21.18 3.44 -1.51
C GLN A 230 22.14 2.81 -2.52
N TRP A 231 22.08 3.18 -3.81
CA TRP A 231 22.84 2.52 -4.87
C TRP A 231 24.36 2.59 -4.66
N PRO A 232 24.98 3.77 -4.40
CA PRO A 232 26.40 3.81 -4.08
C PRO A 232 26.77 2.99 -2.85
N LYS A 233 25.87 2.90 -1.85
CA LYS A 233 26.13 2.11 -0.64
C LYS A 233 26.07 0.61 -0.92
N LEU A 234 25.10 0.15 -1.72
CA LEU A 234 25.01 -1.22 -2.20
C LEU A 234 26.25 -1.59 -3.02
N GLU A 235 26.75 -0.68 -3.83
CA GLU A 235 27.97 -0.87 -4.62
C GLU A 235 29.22 -0.98 -3.72
N GLU A 236 29.40 -0.03 -2.80
CA GLU A 236 30.49 0.00 -1.81
C GLU A 236 30.59 -1.31 -1.02
N LEU A 237 29.44 -1.87 -0.63
CA LEU A 237 29.36 -3.11 0.14
C LEU A 237 29.35 -4.39 -0.74
N GLY A 238 29.38 -4.28 -2.07
CA GLY A 238 29.32 -5.43 -2.98
C GLY A 238 27.97 -6.16 -3.01
N LEU A 239 26.88 -5.47 -2.63
CA LEU A 239 25.54 -6.03 -2.45
C LEU A 239 24.63 -5.88 -3.70
N LEU A 240 25.11 -5.21 -4.76
CA LEU A 240 24.30 -5.02 -5.99
C LEU A 240 23.83 -6.34 -6.62
N ARG A 241 24.63 -7.42 -6.53
CA ARG A 241 24.23 -8.72 -7.09
C ARG A 241 23.03 -9.33 -6.36
N ILE A 242 23.03 -9.31 -5.03
CA ILE A 242 21.91 -9.83 -4.24
C ILE A 242 20.69 -8.92 -4.38
N PHE A 243 20.89 -7.59 -4.39
CA PHE A 243 19.80 -6.65 -4.62
C PHE A 243 19.09 -6.87 -5.96
N ASN A 244 19.86 -7.04 -7.05
CA ASN A 244 19.28 -7.36 -8.34
C ASN A 244 18.56 -8.71 -8.35
N LEU A 245 19.10 -9.72 -7.66
CA LEU A 245 18.44 -11.03 -7.54
C LEU A 245 17.08 -10.90 -6.85
N GLU A 246 16.99 -10.24 -5.70
CA GLU A 246 15.74 -10.04 -4.97
C GLU A 246 14.70 -9.28 -5.82
N CYS A 247 15.14 -8.24 -6.53
CA CYS A 247 14.30 -7.47 -7.46
C CYS A 247 13.80 -8.32 -8.64
N ASP A 248 14.68 -9.13 -9.24
CA ASP A 248 14.35 -10.00 -10.37
C ASP A 248 13.39 -11.16 -9.98
N LEU A 249 13.19 -11.42 -8.68
CA LEU A 249 12.19 -12.36 -8.18
C LEU A 249 10.76 -11.80 -8.19
N ILE A 250 10.56 -10.49 -8.30
CA ILE A 250 9.21 -9.88 -8.25
C ILE A 250 8.25 -10.55 -9.26
N PRO A 251 8.58 -10.69 -10.57
CA PRO A 251 7.69 -11.36 -11.53
C PRO A 251 7.41 -12.83 -11.20
N VAL A 252 8.39 -13.52 -10.59
CA VAL A 252 8.25 -14.93 -10.17
C VAL A 252 7.26 -15.03 -9.01
N LEU A 253 7.40 -14.17 -7.99
CA LEU A 253 6.52 -14.11 -6.83
C LEU A 253 5.08 -13.75 -7.23
N LEU A 254 4.90 -12.86 -8.21
CA LEU A 254 3.59 -12.56 -8.79
C LEU A 254 2.95 -13.82 -9.40
N GLY A 255 3.71 -14.54 -10.23
CA GLY A 255 3.24 -15.79 -10.85
C GLY A 255 2.91 -16.88 -9.84
N MET A 256 3.71 -17.02 -8.78
CA MET A 256 3.44 -17.96 -7.68
C MET A 256 2.16 -17.60 -6.94
N ARG A 257 1.96 -16.33 -6.58
CA ARG A 257 0.76 -15.88 -5.86
C ARG A 257 -0.51 -16.09 -6.69
N ARG A 258 -0.48 -15.76 -7.99
CA ARG A 258 -1.63 -16.00 -8.89
C ARG A 258 -1.97 -17.47 -9.05
N ARG A 259 -0.94 -18.32 -9.14
CA ARG A 259 -1.14 -19.77 -9.26
C ARG A 259 -1.80 -20.34 -8.01
N GLY A 260 -1.41 -19.84 -6.84
CA GLY A 260 -1.84 -20.38 -5.56
C GLY A 260 -1.38 -21.83 -5.35
N LEU A 261 -1.93 -22.45 -4.31
CA LEU A 261 -1.71 -23.86 -3.98
C LEU A 261 -3.09 -24.51 -3.72
N PRO A 262 -3.43 -25.63 -4.37
CA PRO A 262 -4.67 -26.34 -4.05
C PRO A 262 -4.60 -26.92 -2.63
N VAL A 263 -5.65 -26.69 -1.86
CA VAL A 263 -5.80 -27.21 -0.49
C VAL A 263 -7.10 -28.00 -0.41
N SER A 264 -7.07 -29.20 0.17
CA SER A 264 -8.30 -29.93 0.52
C SER A 264 -8.81 -29.42 1.86
N VAL A 265 -9.93 -28.69 1.80
CA VAL A 265 -10.59 -28.12 2.97
C VAL A 265 -11.09 -29.24 3.90
N GLU A 266 -11.55 -30.36 3.34
CA GLU A 266 -12.02 -31.49 4.15
C GLU A 266 -10.89 -32.10 4.97
N LYS A 267 -9.70 -32.28 4.38
CA LYS A 267 -8.53 -32.78 5.10
C LYS A 267 -8.02 -31.78 6.13
N ALA A 268 -8.09 -30.48 5.84
CA ALA A 268 -7.73 -29.44 6.80
C ALA A 268 -8.66 -29.45 8.02
N GLU A 269 -9.98 -29.57 7.83
CA GLU A 269 -10.94 -29.64 8.93
C GLU A 269 -10.79 -30.94 9.72
N ALA A 270 -10.56 -32.07 9.05
CA ALA A 270 -10.26 -33.34 9.72
C ALA A 270 -8.99 -33.25 10.57
N ALA A 271 -7.94 -32.60 10.06
CA ALA A 271 -6.69 -32.39 10.80
C ALA A 271 -6.91 -31.48 12.02
N LYS A 272 -7.73 -30.43 11.90
CA LYS A 272 -8.10 -29.55 13.01
C LYS A 272 -8.82 -30.32 14.12
N ILE A 273 -9.87 -31.09 13.79
CA ILE A 273 -10.62 -31.90 14.76
C ILE A 273 -9.69 -32.89 15.48
N TYR A 274 -8.79 -33.53 14.73
CA TYR A 274 -7.80 -34.44 15.30
C TYR A 274 -6.88 -33.74 16.31
N LEU A 275 -6.38 -32.54 15.98
CA LEU A 275 -5.50 -31.77 16.87
C LEU A 275 -6.24 -31.26 18.11
N GLU A 276 -7.46 -30.75 17.97
CA GLU A 276 -8.30 -30.32 19.11
C GLU A 276 -8.57 -31.49 20.08
N THR A 277 -8.81 -32.69 19.54
CA THR A 277 -8.98 -33.89 20.37
C THR A 277 -7.69 -34.21 21.15
N LYS A 278 -6.52 -34.14 20.48
CA LYS A 278 -5.22 -34.39 21.13
C LYS A 278 -4.87 -33.34 22.18
N GLU A 279 -5.25 -32.09 21.96
CA GLU A 279 -5.10 -31.00 22.93
C GLU A 279 -5.90 -31.29 24.20
N ILE A 280 -7.18 -31.67 24.06
CA ILE A 280 -8.04 -32.03 25.19
C ILE A 280 -7.47 -33.23 25.97
N GLU A 281 -7.05 -34.28 25.26
CA GLU A 281 -6.43 -35.45 25.88
C GLU A 281 -5.17 -35.07 26.68
N ALA A 282 -4.30 -34.21 26.12
CA ALA A 282 -3.10 -33.75 26.80
C ALA A 282 -3.41 -32.86 28.01
N GLN A 283 -4.43 -32.00 27.90
CA GLN A 283 -4.87 -31.13 28.98
C GLN A 283 -5.36 -31.94 30.19
N ILE A 284 -6.14 -33.01 29.96
CA ILE A 284 -6.60 -33.92 31.02
C ILE A 284 -5.39 -34.55 31.74
N VAL A 285 -4.39 -35.03 30.99
CA VAL A 285 -3.18 -35.63 31.58
C VAL A 285 -2.42 -34.63 32.45
N VAL A 286 -2.33 -33.36 32.03
CA VAL A 286 -1.67 -32.30 32.81
C VAL A 286 -2.46 -31.96 34.07
N GLU A 287 -3.79 -31.84 33.98
CA GLU A 287 -4.66 -31.56 35.11
C GLU A 287 -4.60 -32.66 36.17
N ASP A 288 -4.66 -33.93 35.74
CA ASP A 288 -4.51 -35.09 36.63
C ASP A 288 -3.14 -35.11 37.34
N ALA A 289 -2.07 -34.73 36.64
CA ALA A 289 -0.73 -34.64 37.21
C ALA A 289 -0.53 -33.43 38.15
N ALA A 290 -1.31 -32.36 37.96
CA ALA A 290 -1.25 -31.13 38.76
C ALA A 290 -2.16 -31.16 39.99
N ALA A 291 -3.10 -32.10 40.09
CA ALA A 291 -4.07 -32.23 41.18
C ALA A 291 -3.51 -32.84 42.49
N PHE A 292 -2.29 -32.46 42.89
CA PHE A 292 -1.66 -32.80 44.17
C PHE A 292 -1.74 -31.67 45.19
#